data_AF-A0A1B6HSP7-F1
#
_entry.id   AF-A0A1B6HSP7-F1
#
_cell.length_a   1.000
_cell.length_b   1.000
_cell.length_c   1.000
_cell.angle_alpha   90.00
_cell.angle_beta   90.00
_cell.angle_gamma   90.00
#
_symmetry.space_group_name_H-M   'P 1'
#
loop_
_entity.id
_entity.type
_entity.pdbx_description
1 polymer ?
#
loop_
_entity_poly.entity_id
_entity_poly.type
_entity_poly.pdbx_seq_one_letter_code
_entity_poly.pdbx_strand_id
1 'polypeptide(L)'
;LERRRNVLITSARFFRLVTEYFQVTSDVYENLVMCSDMEALDTAHCTLLQLQESQTNIDLVEKELVREGEKLSDLLSMPVKDALGRELDVDYANDIVNVREVLDMTTARRQLFRDSVELQRLTLQQATHVHDYEKDAAQAVDWLNELFQVMLKTHSHVGCNVCEIQLQKDELQAFQETAKGTYEYGCQLVNVALSLRQSCKLPLDGNTALSHELWRAWKRLYTVGQEQMTRLRVSAV
;
A
#
# COMPACT_ATOMS: atom_id res chain seq x y z
N LEU A 1 -48.97 0.70 -23.34
CA LEU A 1 -48.77 1.25 -21.98
C LEU A 1 -47.55 0.66 -21.29
N GLU A 2 -47.40 -0.67 -21.31
CA GLU A 2 -46.28 -1.38 -20.68
C GLU A 2 -44.89 -0.97 -21.22
N ARG A 3 -44.74 -0.80 -22.54
CA ARG A 3 -43.48 -0.31 -23.12
C ARG A 3 -43.08 1.08 -22.61
N ARG A 4 -44.00 2.05 -22.59
CA ARG A 4 -43.73 3.42 -22.11
C ARG A 4 -43.29 3.41 -20.65
N ARG A 5 -43.94 2.56 -19.83
CA ARG A 5 -43.53 2.33 -18.44
C ARG A 5 -42.11 1.78 -18.36
N ASN A 6 -41.76 0.79 -19.18
CA ASN A 6 -40.42 0.18 -19.17
C ASN A 6 -39.34 1.18 -19.58
N VAL A 7 -39.58 1.99 -20.62
CA VAL A 7 -38.64 3.06 -21.04
C VAL A 7 -38.41 4.06 -19.91
N LEU A 8 -39.48 4.53 -19.25
CA LEU A 8 -39.38 5.48 -18.13
C LEU A 8 -38.65 4.90 -16.91
N ILE A 9 -38.90 3.63 -16.57
CA ILE A 9 -38.25 2.99 -15.42
C ILE A 9 -36.75 2.80 -15.71
N THR A 10 -36.40 2.30 -16.90
CA THR A 10 -35.01 2.10 -17.31
C THR A 10 -34.27 3.44 -17.43
N SER A 11 -34.90 4.49 -17.99
CA SER A 11 -34.27 5.81 -18.08
C SER A 11 -34.02 6.42 -16.70
N ALA A 12 -35.01 6.38 -15.80
CA ALA A 12 -34.84 6.87 -14.43
C ALA A 12 -33.73 6.12 -13.69
N ARG A 13 -33.64 4.80 -13.87
CA ARG A 13 -32.56 4.00 -13.26
C ARG A 13 -31.19 4.35 -13.85
N PHE A 14 -31.09 4.49 -15.18
CA PHE A 14 -29.85 4.85 -15.86
C PHE A 14 -29.32 6.20 -15.35
N PHE A 15 -30.13 7.26 -15.37
CA PHE A 15 -29.69 8.58 -14.91
C PHE A 15 -29.38 8.61 -13.41
N ARG A 16 -30.08 7.82 -12.59
CA ARG A 16 -29.72 7.67 -11.16
C ARG A 16 -28.32 7.06 -11.01
N LEU A 17 -28.00 6.00 -11.76
CA LEU A 17 -26.68 5.36 -11.74
C LEU A 17 -25.58 6.30 -12.25
N VAL A 18 -25.89 7.13 -13.26
CA VAL A 18 -24.97 8.17 -13.75
C VAL A 18 -24.66 9.16 -12.63
N THR A 19 -25.67 9.73 -11.97
CA THR A 19 -25.44 10.67 -10.86
C THR A 19 -24.64 10.03 -9.73
N GLU A 20 -24.97 8.78 -9.36
CA GLU A 20 -24.26 8.01 -8.34
C GLU A 20 -22.78 7.79 -8.71
N TYR A 21 -22.49 7.35 -9.94
CA TYR A 21 -21.13 7.15 -10.43
C TYR A 21 -20.30 8.45 -10.39
N PHE A 22 -20.88 9.57 -10.86
CA PHE A 22 -20.20 10.86 -10.87
C PHE A 22 -19.93 11.36 -9.46
N GLN A 23 -20.86 11.19 -8.52
CA GLN A 23 -20.66 11.58 -7.12
C GLN A 23 -19.56 10.75 -6.47
N VAL A 24 -19.66 9.41 -6.53
CA VAL A 24 -18.69 8.52 -5.87
C VAL A 24 -17.28 8.70 -6.43
N THR A 25 -17.14 8.85 -7.75
CA THR A 25 -15.82 9.11 -8.35
C THR A 25 -15.24 10.47 -7.94
N SER A 26 -16.07 11.51 -7.80
CA SER A 26 -15.61 12.81 -7.28
C SER A 26 -15.18 12.70 -5.82
N ASP A 27 -16.00 12.06 -4.97
CA ASP A 27 -15.72 11.93 -3.54
C ASP A 27 -14.42 11.15 -3.29
N VAL A 28 -14.17 10.07 -4.05
CA VAL A 28 -12.91 9.32 -3.96
C VAL A 28 -11.72 10.15 -4.43
N TYR A 29 -11.89 10.91 -5.51
CA TYR A 29 -10.81 11.75 -6.03
C TYR A 29 -10.42 12.86 -5.03
N GLU A 30 -11.39 13.55 -4.45
CA GLU A 30 -11.15 14.62 -3.48
C GLU A 30 -10.56 14.07 -2.17
N ASN A 31 -11.15 13.00 -1.62
CA ASN A 31 -10.79 12.53 -0.28
C ASN A 31 -9.56 11.59 -0.27
N LEU A 32 -9.42 10.73 -1.28
CA LEU A 32 -8.40 9.65 -1.26
C LEU A 32 -7.24 9.88 -2.24
N VAL A 33 -7.43 10.69 -3.28
CA VAL A 33 -6.38 10.99 -4.27
C VAL A 33 -5.72 12.35 -4.01
N MET A 34 -6.50 13.40 -3.74
CA MET A 34 -5.98 14.76 -3.56
C MET A 34 -5.48 15.07 -2.14
N CYS A 35 -6.11 14.50 -1.11
CA CYS A 35 -5.81 14.80 0.30
C CYS A 35 -4.85 13.81 0.98
N SER A 36 -4.13 12.99 0.22
CA SER A 36 -3.18 12.04 0.81
C SER A 36 -1.94 12.79 1.31
N ASP A 37 -1.95 13.15 2.59
CA ASP A 37 -0.75 13.60 3.28
C ASP A 37 0.23 12.42 3.38
N MET A 38 1.14 12.37 2.41
CA MET A 38 2.11 11.29 2.22
C MET A 38 3.09 11.12 3.39
N GLU A 39 3.11 12.07 4.32
CA GLU A 39 3.92 12.01 5.54
C GLU A 39 3.33 11.08 6.59
N ALA A 40 2.02 10.82 6.56
CA ALA A 40 1.33 9.93 7.50
C ALA A 40 1.43 8.45 7.08
N LEU A 41 2.66 7.91 7.10
CA LEU A 41 2.96 6.52 6.74
C LEU A 41 2.13 5.48 7.51
N ASP A 42 1.80 5.78 8.78
CA ASP A 42 1.02 4.89 9.65
C ASP A 42 -0.42 4.64 9.14
N THR A 43 -0.99 5.62 8.43
CA THR A 43 -2.34 5.52 7.87
C THR A 43 -2.36 5.01 6.44
N ALA A 44 -1.21 4.95 5.76
CA ALA A 44 -1.12 4.62 4.35
C ALA A 44 -1.74 3.26 4.00
N HIS A 45 -1.56 2.25 4.85
CA HIS A 45 -2.16 0.93 4.66
C HIS A 45 -3.69 0.97 4.75
N CYS A 46 -4.24 1.67 5.74
CA CYS A 46 -5.68 1.82 5.90
C CYS A 46 -6.30 2.57 4.70
N THR A 47 -5.67 3.65 4.27
CA THR A 47 -6.10 4.43 3.09
C THR A 47 -6.02 3.59 1.81
N LEU A 48 -5.00 2.73 1.67
CA LEU A 48 -4.89 1.81 0.53
C LEU A 48 -6.07 0.84 0.48
N LEU A 49 -6.45 0.26 1.61
CA LEU A 49 -7.60 -0.66 1.69
C LEU A 49 -8.91 0.06 1.34
N GLN A 50 -9.11 1.27 1.85
CA GLN A 50 -10.28 2.10 1.53
C GLN A 50 -10.34 2.45 0.04
N LEU A 51 -9.20 2.77 -0.58
CA LEU A 51 -9.11 3.07 -2.01
C LEU A 51 -9.45 1.82 -2.85
N GLN A 52 -8.95 0.64 -2.45
CA GLN A 52 -9.26 -0.63 -3.12
C GLN A 52 -10.74 -0.99 -3.02
N GLU A 53 -11.33 -0.86 -1.83
CA GLU A 53 -12.76 -1.09 -1.63
C GLU A 53 -13.60 -0.13 -2.50
N SER A 54 -13.27 1.15 -2.47
CA SER A 54 -13.94 2.18 -3.26
C SER A 54 -13.81 1.91 -4.77
N GLN A 55 -12.65 1.44 -5.24
CA GLN A 55 -12.43 1.05 -6.62
C GLN A 55 -13.34 -0.13 -7.03
N THR A 56 -13.48 -1.15 -6.18
CA THR A 56 -14.40 -2.27 -6.47
C THR A 56 -15.86 -1.83 -6.54
N ASN A 57 -16.27 -0.88 -5.69
CA ASN A 57 -17.63 -0.33 -5.72
C ASN A 57 -17.88 0.46 -7.01
N ILE A 58 -16.94 1.34 -7.39
CA ILE A 58 -17.03 2.12 -8.64
C ILE A 58 -17.13 1.20 -9.87
N ASP A 59 -16.32 0.14 -9.92
CA ASP A 59 -16.35 -0.85 -11.01
C ASP A 59 -17.71 -1.58 -11.11
N LEU A 60 -18.37 -1.82 -9.97
CA LEU A 60 -19.70 -2.43 -9.94
C LEU A 60 -20.78 -1.47 -10.42
N VAL A 61 -20.80 -0.23 -9.91
CA VAL A 61 -21.75 0.82 -10.32
C VAL A 61 -21.61 1.09 -11.82
N GLU A 62 -20.38 1.13 -12.31
CA GLU A 62 -20.07 1.33 -13.71
C GLU A 62 -20.60 0.21 -14.61
N LYS A 63 -20.39 -1.06 -14.23
CA LYS A 63 -20.92 -2.21 -14.99
C LYS A 63 -22.44 -2.15 -15.08
N GLU A 64 -23.11 -1.82 -13.98
CA GLU A 64 -24.58 -1.69 -13.96
C GLU A 64 -25.06 -0.46 -14.76
N LEU A 65 -24.32 0.66 -14.72
CA LEU A 65 -24.60 1.86 -15.51
C LEU A 65 -24.53 1.56 -17.01
N VAL A 66 -23.44 0.94 -17.47
CA VAL A 66 -23.27 0.58 -18.89
C VAL A 66 -24.37 -0.38 -19.34
N ARG A 67 -24.64 -1.42 -18.54
CA ARG A 67 -25.68 -2.41 -18.84
C ARG A 67 -27.07 -1.78 -18.93
N GLU A 68 -27.45 -0.89 -18.02
CA GLU A 68 -28.76 -0.24 -18.07
C GLU A 68 -28.82 0.81 -19.20
N GLY A 69 -27.70 1.45 -19.56
CA GLY A 69 -27.60 2.36 -20.70
C GLY A 69 -27.74 1.65 -22.06
N GLU A 70 -27.07 0.52 -22.25
CA GLU A 70 -27.21 -0.33 -23.44
C GLU A 70 -28.66 -0.83 -23.58
N LYS A 71 -29.24 -1.34 -22.49
CA LYS A 71 -30.65 -1.75 -22.44
C LYS A 71 -31.60 -0.61 -22.78
N LEU A 72 -31.33 0.61 -22.31
CA LEU A 72 -32.13 1.79 -22.65
C LEU A 72 -32.03 2.10 -24.14
N SER A 73 -30.83 2.11 -24.71
CA SER A 73 -30.58 2.32 -26.13
C SER A 73 -31.32 1.28 -26.98
N ASP A 74 -31.29 0.01 -26.59
CA ASP A 74 -32.01 -1.08 -27.28
C ASP A 74 -33.54 -0.86 -27.22
N LEU A 75 -34.08 -0.51 -26.05
CA LEU A 75 -35.50 -0.24 -25.87
C LEU A 75 -35.99 0.96 -26.71
N LEU A 76 -35.15 1.97 -26.89
CA LEU A 76 -35.44 3.13 -27.73
C LEU A 76 -35.35 2.81 -29.22
N SER A 77 -34.45 1.90 -29.61
CA SER A 77 -34.22 1.50 -31.00
C SER A 77 -35.30 0.57 -31.58
N MET A 78 -36.09 -0.09 -30.73
CA MET A 78 -37.16 -1.00 -31.19
C MET A 78 -38.33 -0.24 -31.85
N PRO A 79 -38.95 -0.74 -32.93
CA PRO A 79 -40.10 -0.07 -33.56
C PRO A 79 -41.32 -0.05 -32.62
N VAL A 80 -42.04 1.07 -32.56
CA VAL A 80 -43.22 1.24 -31.69
C VAL A 80 -44.46 0.76 -32.42
N LYS A 81 -45.30 -0.06 -31.77
CA LYS A 81 -46.56 -0.55 -32.34
C LYS A 81 -47.75 -0.10 -31.49
N ASP A 82 -48.84 0.26 -32.15
CA ASP A 82 -50.15 0.54 -31.55
C ASP A 82 -50.82 -0.76 -31.05
N ALA A 83 -51.91 -0.66 -30.28
CA ALA A 83 -52.70 -1.80 -29.80
C ALA A 83 -53.26 -2.68 -30.95
N LEU A 84 -53.35 -2.11 -32.16
CA LEU A 84 -53.74 -2.79 -33.39
C LEU A 84 -52.55 -3.34 -34.20
N GLY A 85 -51.32 -3.29 -33.65
CA GLY A 85 -50.11 -3.81 -34.29
C GLY A 85 -49.52 -2.94 -35.40
N ARG A 86 -50.11 -1.77 -35.68
CA ARG A 86 -49.61 -0.79 -36.66
C ARG A 86 -48.38 -0.08 -36.11
N GLU A 87 -47.39 0.14 -36.96
CA GLU A 87 -46.19 0.90 -36.58
C GLU A 87 -46.54 2.38 -36.37
N LEU A 88 -46.02 2.94 -35.30
CA LEU A 88 -46.10 4.36 -34.96
C LEU A 88 -44.75 4.99 -35.26
N ASP A 89 -44.77 6.08 -36.02
CA ASP A 89 -43.58 6.88 -36.31
C ASP A 89 -43.25 7.73 -35.07
N VAL A 90 -42.38 7.19 -34.22
CA VAL A 90 -41.87 7.86 -33.03
C VAL A 90 -40.36 7.91 -33.15
N ASP A 91 -39.81 9.11 -33.30
CA ASP A 91 -38.38 9.32 -33.45
C ASP A 91 -37.71 9.48 -32.09
N TYR A 92 -36.89 8.49 -31.72
CA TYR A 92 -36.03 8.53 -30.52
C TYR A 92 -34.55 8.73 -30.89
N ALA A 93 -34.21 9.13 -32.12
CA ALA A 93 -32.83 9.24 -32.57
C ALA A 93 -31.99 10.17 -31.66
N ASN A 94 -32.55 11.31 -31.26
CA ASN A 94 -31.89 12.26 -30.37
C ASN A 94 -31.65 11.68 -28.97
N ASP A 95 -32.62 10.95 -28.42
CA ASP A 95 -32.48 10.32 -27.09
C ASP A 95 -31.44 9.21 -27.11
N ILE A 96 -31.35 8.44 -28.20
CA ILE A 96 -30.32 7.40 -28.38
C ILE A 96 -28.93 8.05 -28.44
N VAL A 97 -28.79 9.17 -29.15
CA VAL A 97 -27.53 9.93 -29.19
C VAL A 97 -27.17 10.42 -27.78
N ASN A 98 -28.11 11.02 -27.05
CA ASN A 98 -27.88 11.47 -25.67
C ASN A 98 -27.39 10.33 -24.75
N VAL A 99 -28.02 9.14 -24.82
CA VAL A 99 -27.60 7.98 -24.01
C VAL A 99 -26.18 7.54 -24.36
N ARG A 100 -25.83 7.51 -25.66
CA ARG A 100 -24.48 7.18 -26.12
C ARG A 100 -23.46 8.21 -25.65
N GLU A 101 -23.76 9.50 -25.77
CA GLU A 101 -22.86 10.56 -25.30
C GLU A 101 -22.59 10.43 -23.78
N VAL A 102 -23.61 10.11 -22.97
CA VAL A 102 -23.42 9.88 -21.53
C VAL A 102 -22.55 8.65 -21.25
N LEU A 103 -22.69 7.56 -22.02
CA LEU A 103 -21.83 6.38 -21.93
C LEU A 103 -20.38 6.69 -22.33
N ASP A 104 -20.18 7.47 -23.39
CA ASP A 104 -18.87 7.91 -23.86
C ASP A 104 -18.21 8.82 -22.81
N MET A 105 -18.95 9.77 -22.23
CA MET A 105 -18.48 10.60 -21.11
C MET A 105 -18.09 9.76 -19.89
N THR A 106 -18.89 8.75 -19.54
CA THR A 106 -18.59 7.84 -18.43
C THR A 106 -17.30 7.08 -18.69
N THR A 107 -17.10 6.60 -19.92
CA THR A 107 -15.89 5.90 -20.34
C THR A 107 -14.65 6.80 -20.31
N ALA A 108 -14.78 8.04 -20.77
CA ALA A 108 -13.70 9.02 -20.70
C ALA A 108 -13.31 9.34 -19.25
N ARG A 109 -14.29 9.53 -18.37
CA ARG A 109 -14.06 9.77 -16.93
C ARG A 109 -13.40 8.57 -16.25
N ARG A 110 -13.82 7.34 -16.57
CA ARG A 110 -13.18 6.11 -16.09
C ARG A 110 -11.69 6.10 -16.38
N GLN A 111 -11.30 6.42 -17.61
CA GLN A 111 -9.89 6.36 -18.00
C GLN A 111 -9.05 7.38 -17.21
N LEU A 112 -9.53 8.61 -17.08
CA LEU A 112 -8.85 9.65 -16.29
C LEU A 112 -8.73 9.27 -14.80
N PHE A 113 -9.82 8.73 -14.25
CA PHE A 113 -9.88 8.31 -12.86
C PHE A 113 -8.96 7.11 -12.60
N ARG A 114 -8.94 6.14 -13.52
CA ARG A 114 -8.11 4.93 -13.42
C ARG A 114 -6.63 5.26 -13.30
N ASP A 115 -6.11 6.15 -14.14
CA ASP A 115 -4.69 6.48 -14.13
C ASP A 115 -4.29 7.21 -12.82
N SER A 116 -5.17 8.09 -12.33
CA SER A 116 -4.96 8.83 -11.08
C SER A 116 -5.02 7.89 -9.85
N VAL A 117 -6.01 7.00 -9.80
CA VAL A 117 -6.17 6.02 -8.72
C VAL A 117 -5.03 5.01 -8.74
N GLU A 118 -4.58 4.56 -9.90
CA GLU A 118 -3.47 3.62 -10.00
C GLU A 118 -2.17 4.22 -9.49
N LEU A 119 -1.87 5.48 -9.86
CA LEU A 119 -0.73 6.20 -9.32
C LEU A 119 -0.80 6.32 -7.80
N GLN A 120 -1.97 6.68 -7.27
CA GLN A 120 -2.18 6.82 -5.83
C GLN A 120 -2.06 5.47 -5.11
N ARG A 121 -2.61 4.39 -5.67
CA ARG A 121 -2.52 3.02 -5.15
C ARG A 121 -1.07 2.56 -5.06
N LEU A 122 -0.28 2.74 -6.11
CA LEU A 122 1.14 2.41 -6.12
C LEU A 122 1.92 3.22 -5.07
N THR A 123 1.59 4.50 -4.96
CA THR A 123 2.22 5.42 -4.02
C THR A 123 1.93 5.02 -2.57
N LEU A 124 0.68 4.69 -2.23
CA LEU A 124 0.28 4.19 -0.90
C LEU A 124 0.89 2.81 -0.59
N GLN A 125 1.04 1.94 -1.59
CA GLN A 125 1.74 0.66 -1.44
C GLN A 125 3.21 0.87 -1.07
N GLN A 126 3.90 1.75 -1.78
CA GLN A 126 5.29 2.07 -1.48
C GLN A 126 5.45 2.72 -0.11
N ALA A 127 4.54 3.63 0.28
CA ALA A 127 4.49 4.20 1.63
C ALA A 127 4.30 3.13 2.71
N THR A 128 3.39 2.17 2.50
CA THR A 128 3.19 1.02 3.39
C THR A 128 4.48 0.21 3.55
N HIS A 129 5.15 -0.11 2.44
CA HIS A 129 6.42 -0.84 2.48
C HIS A 129 7.51 -0.08 3.22
N VAL A 130 7.62 1.24 3.05
CA VAL A 130 8.56 2.07 3.81
C VAL A 130 8.30 1.94 5.31
N HIS A 131 7.03 2.06 5.74
CA HIS A 131 6.66 1.90 7.14
C HIS A 131 7.08 0.53 7.69
N ASP A 132 6.75 -0.55 6.98
CA ASP A 132 7.06 -1.92 7.41
C ASP A 132 8.57 -2.16 7.51
N TYR A 133 9.34 -1.74 6.50
CA TYR A 133 10.80 -1.90 6.52
C TYR A 133 11.46 -1.08 7.63
N GLU A 134 10.98 0.13 7.93
CA GLU A 134 11.50 0.94 9.02
C GLU A 134 11.15 0.36 10.38
N LYS A 135 9.95 -0.19 10.53
CA LYS A 135 9.54 -0.91 11.74
C LYS A 135 10.38 -2.15 11.98
N ASP A 136 10.63 -2.96 10.94
CA ASP A 136 11.48 -4.15 11.03
C ASP A 136 12.94 -3.79 11.31
N ALA A 137 13.43 -2.68 10.74
CA ALA A 137 14.76 -2.18 11.02
C ALA A 137 14.89 -1.68 12.48
N ALA A 138 13.85 -1.02 13.01
CA ALA A 138 13.81 -0.66 14.43
C ALA A 138 13.83 -1.89 15.33
N GLN A 139 13.10 -2.96 14.96
CA GLN A 139 13.15 -4.23 15.67
C GLN A 139 14.56 -4.85 15.66
N ALA A 140 15.31 -4.72 14.56
CA ALA A 140 16.71 -5.14 14.50
C ALA A 140 17.61 -4.34 15.46
N VAL A 141 17.34 -3.04 15.65
CA VAL A 141 18.02 -2.22 16.66
C VAL A 141 17.74 -2.76 18.07
N ASP A 142 16.49 -3.10 18.37
CA ASP A 142 16.11 -3.65 19.67
C ASP A 142 16.79 -5.00 19.93
N TRP A 143 16.81 -5.90 18.95
CA TRP A 143 17.55 -7.16 19.06
C TRP A 143 19.05 -6.95 19.30
N LEU A 144 19.68 -5.97 18.64
CA LEU A 144 21.08 -5.63 18.92
C LEU A 144 21.28 -5.12 20.36
N ASN A 145 20.34 -4.33 20.88
CA ASN A 145 20.37 -3.86 22.26
C ASN A 145 20.17 -5.01 23.26
N GLU A 146 19.26 -5.95 22.99
CA GLU A 146 19.05 -7.15 23.79
C GLU A 146 20.30 -8.03 23.81
N LEU A 147 20.90 -8.28 22.64
CA LEU A 147 22.16 -8.99 22.51
C LEU A 147 23.26 -8.29 23.32
N PHE A 148 23.33 -6.96 23.24
CA PHE A 148 24.28 -6.21 24.06
C PHE A 148 24.08 -6.44 25.57
N GLN A 149 22.84 -6.46 26.06
CA GLN A 149 22.55 -6.76 27.46
C GLN A 149 22.93 -8.20 27.84
N VAL A 150 22.68 -9.18 26.97
CA VAL A 150 23.09 -10.58 27.19
C VAL A 150 24.62 -10.67 27.26
N MET A 151 25.34 -10.00 26.36
CA MET A 151 26.80 -9.98 26.36
C MET A 151 27.35 -9.47 27.71
N LEU A 152 26.80 -8.37 28.22
CA LEU A 152 27.24 -7.80 29.51
C LEU A 152 27.00 -8.74 30.70
N LYS A 153 25.92 -9.53 30.68
CA LYS A 153 25.60 -10.47 31.75
C LYS A 153 26.46 -11.73 31.68
N THR A 154 26.52 -12.36 30.51
CA THR A 154 27.10 -13.70 30.34
C THR A 154 28.63 -13.69 30.23
N HIS A 155 29.22 -12.63 29.66
CA HIS A 155 30.66 -12.57 29.36
C HIS A 155 31.44 -11.65 30.32
N SER A 156 30.97 -11.51 31.56
CA SER A 156 31.62 -10.67 32.57
C SER A 156 32.86 -11.35 33.20
N HIS A 157 32.86 -12.69 33.27
CA HIS A 157 33.87 -13.53 33.93
C HIS A 157 34.76 -14.30 32.92
N VAL A 158 36.00 -14.58 33.31
CA VAL A 158 36.98 -15.37 32.54
C VAL A 158 37.17 -16.73 33.20
N GLY A 159 37.05 -17.82 32.44
CA GLY A 159 37.22 -19.19 32.92
C GLY A 159 38.53 -19.46 33.67
N CYS A 160 38.53 -20.47 34.54
CA CYS A 160 39.64 -20.81 35.43
C CYS A 160 40.64 -21.79 34.82
N ASN A 161 40.29 -22.43 33.69
CA ASN A 161 41.15 -23.35 32.96
C ASN A 161 41.10 -23.12 31.45
N VAL A 162 42.08 -23.69 30.74
CA VAL A 162 42.24 -23.49 29.29
C VAL A 162 41.02 -23.98 28.49
N CYS A 163 40.38 -25.09 28.91
CA CYS A 163 39.18 -25.60 28.25
C CYS A 163 37.99 -24.64 28.38
N GLU A 164 37.74 -24.10 29.58
CA GLU A 164 36.68 -23.11 29.83
C GLU A 164 36.92 -21.82 29.04
N ILE A 165 38.16 -21.33 29.01
CA ILE A 165 38.50 -20.12 28.23
C ILE A 165 38.31 -20.37 26.73
N GLN A 166 38.64 -21.57 26.23
CA GLN A 166 38.42 -21.91 24.83
C GLN A 166 36.92 -22.00 24.49
N LEU A 167 36.12 -22.64 25.34
CA LEU A 167 34.66 -22.69 25.18
C LEU A 167 34.06 -21.28 25.15
N GLN A 168 34.46 -20.40 26.08
CA GLN A 168 34.00 -19.01 26.11
C GLN A 168 34.39 -18.21 24.86
N LYS A 169 35.55 -18.50 24.24
CA LYS A 169 35.94 -17.89 22.97
C LYS A 169 35.03 -18.32 21.83
N ASP A 170 34.76 -19.61 21.74
CA ASP A 170 33.90 -20.18 20.69
C ASP A 170 32.46 -19.64 20.82
N GLU A 171 31.94 -19.58 22.05
CA GLU A 171 30.63 -18.97 22.37
C GLU A 171 30.59 -17.48 22.01
N LEU A 172 31.61 -16.71 22.40
CA LEU A 172 31.70 -15.28 22.08
C LEU A 172 31.79 -15.04 20.57
N GLN A 173 32.50 -15.90 19.83
CA GLN A 173 32.59 -15.80 18.38
C GLN A 173 31.22 -16.06 17.72
N ALA A 174 30.54 -17.15 18.08
CA ALA A 174 29.19 -17.44 17.57
C ALA A 174 28.20 -16.32 17.92
N PHE A 175 28.33 -15.73 19.10
CA PHE A 175 27.54 -14.58 19.52
C PHE A 175 27.77 -13.35 18.64
N GLN A 176 29.03 -13.03 18.34
CA GLN A 176 29.40 -11.91 17.47
C GLN A 176 28.92 -12.13 16.02
N GLU A 177 28.98 -13.36 15.53
CA GLU A 177 28.44 -13.72 14.21
C GLU A 177 26.91 -13.50 14.15
N THR A 178 26.19 -13.91 15.20
CA THR A 178 24.74 -13.65 15.31
C THR A 178 24.44 -12.15 15.31
N ALA A 179 25.15 -11.38 16.13
CA ALA A 179 24.95 -9.93 16.19
C ALA A 179 25.30 -9.24 14.86
N LYS A 180 26.33 -9.71 14.16
CA LYS A 180 26.70 -9.22 12.83
C LYS A 180 25.58 -9.49 11.82
N GLY A 181 25.01 -10.70 11.82
CA GLY A 181 23.88 -11.04 10.96
C GLY A 181 22.66 -10.14 11.21
N THR A 182 22.34 -9.86 12.48
CA THR A 182 21.25 -8.93 12.84
C THR A 182 21.52 -7.50 12.34
N TYR A 183 22.76 -7.03 12.47
CA TYR A 183 23.16 -5.71 11.96
C TYR A 183 23.05 -5.63 10.42
N GLU A 184 23.56 -6.64 9.71
CA GLU A 184 23.50 -6.71 8.25
C GLU A 184 22.06 -6.76 7.75
N TYR A 185 21.19 -7.52 8.42
CA TYR A 185 19.75 -7.54 8.16
C TYR A 185 19.13 -6.16 8.32
N GLY A 186 19.37 -5.48 9.45
CA GLY A 186 18.89 -4.11 9.66
C GLY A 186 19.38 -3.13 8.59
N CYS A 187 20.65 -3.25 8.16
CA CYS A 187 21.20 -2.41 7.10
C CYS A 187 20.51 -2.63 5.75
N GLN A 188 20.18 -3.88 5.42
CA GLN A 188 19.43 -4.19 4.20
C GLN A 188 18.04 -3.53 4.23
N LEU A 189 17.31 -3.65 5.34
CA LEU A 189 15.99 -3.05 5.50
C LEU A 189 16.04 -1.51 5.37
N VAL A 190 16.98 -0.86 6.05
CA VAL A 190 17.16 0.60 5.98
C VAL A 190 17.48 1.04 4.55
N ASN A 191 18.32 0.31 3.82
CA ASN A 191 18.69 0.63 2.44
C ASN A 191 17.52 0.45 1.46
N VAL A 192 16.69 -0.59 1.66
CA VAL A 192 15.47 -0.78 0.86
C VAL A 192 14.48 0.35 1.15
N ALA A 193 14.23 0.68 2.41
CA ALA A 193 13.39 1.80 2.81
C ALA A 193 13.88 3.14 2.23
N LEU A 194 15.21 3.37 2.22
CA LEU A 194 15.83 4.57 1.63
C LEU A 194 15.53 4.67 0.12
N SER A 195 15.72 3.57 -0.61
CA SER A 195 15.49 3.51 -2.06
C SER A 195 14.02 3.77 -2.41
N LEU A 196 13.10 3.23 -1.60
CA LEU A 196 11.66 3.48 -1.75
C LEU A 196 11.31 4.93 -1.42
N ARG A 197 11.81 5.49 -0.31
CA ARG A 197 11.59 6.90 0.04
C ARG A 197 12.06 7.85 -1.06
N GLN A 198 13.23 7.60 -1.64
CA GLN A 198 13.75 8.40 -2.75
C GLN A 198 12.84 8.33 -3.99
N SER A 199 12.34 7.13 -4.30
CA SER A 199 11.42 6.92 -5.42
C SER A 199 10.09 7.67 -5.23
N CYS A 200 9.61 7.73 -3.99
CA CYS A 200 8.38 8.43 -3.59
C CYS A 200 8.58 9.92 -3.27
N LYS A 201 9.81 10.45 -3.33
CA LYS A 201 10.17 11.80 -2.88
C LYS A 201 9.75 12.10 -1.42
N LEU A 202 9.80 11.09 -0.57
CA LEU A 202 9.51 11.23 0.86
C LEU A 202 10.72 11.83 1.61
N PRO A 203 10.49 12.49 2.76
CA PRO A 203 11.58 12.96 3.63
C PRO A 203 12.55 11.83 4.00
N LEU A 204 13.82 12.12 4.23
CA LEU A 204 14.82 11.08 4.54
C LEU A 204 15.24 11.06 6.01
N ASP A 205 14.83 12.06 6.79
CA ASP A 205 15.34 12.29 8.15
C ASP A 205 15.10 11.08 9.07
N GLY A 206 13.89 10.51 9.05
CA GLY A 206 13.56 9.31 9.84
C GLY A 206 14.44 8.10 9.50
N ASN A 207 14.64 7.83 8.21
CA ASN A 207 15.48 6.73 7.75
C ASN A 207 16.96 6.93 8.13
N THR A 208 17.47 8.16 8.01
CA THR A 208 18.84 8.47 8.42
C THR A 208 19.05 8.33 9.92
N ALA A 209 18.09 8.78 10.73
CA ALA A 209 18.12 8.61 12.18
C ALA A 209 18.15 7.13 12.58
N LEU A 210 17.31 6.31 11.94
CA LEU A 210 17.26 4.86 12.15
C LEU A 210 18.58 4.17 11.76
N SER A 211 19.18 4.55 10.63
CA SER A 211 20.51 4.08 10.22
C SER A 211 21.58 4.41 11.26
N HIS A 212 21.56 5.62 11.81
CA HIS A 212 22.48 6.03 12.88
C HIS A 212 22.25 5.27 14.18
N GLU A 213 21.00 4.96 14.54
CA GLU A 213 20.68 4.12 15.70
C GLU A 213 21.21 2.71 15.57
N LEU A 214 20.97 2.08 14.41
CA LEU A 214 21.48 0.76 14.08
C LEU A 214 23.01 0.70 14.16
N TRP A 215 23.70 1.67 13.55
CA TRP A 215 25.16 1.74 13.63
C TRP A 215 25.66 1.96 15.06
N ARG A 216 24.99 2.80 15.85
CA ARG A 216 25.35 3.03 17.26
C ARG A 216 25.19 1.76 18.10
N ALA A 217 24.09 1.02 17.93
CA ALA A 217 23.84 -0.24 18.63
C ALA A 217 24.91 -1.29 18.27
N TRP A 218 25.17 -1.47 16.97
CA TRP A 218 26.22 -2.36 16.49
C TRP A 218 27.61 -1.98 17.03
N LYS A 219 27.99 -0.69 16.94
CA LYS A 219 29.30 -0.23 17.40
C LYS A 219 29.54 -0.50 18.89
N ARG A 220 28.52 -0.32 19.73
CA ARG A 220 28.61 -0.61 21.17
C ARG A 220 28.88 -2.10 21.41
N LEU A 221 28.10 -2.97 20.76
CA LEU A 221 28.23 -4.42 20.86
C LEU A 221 29.60 -4.87 20.34
N TYR A 222 30.02 -4.38 19.17
CA TYR A 222 31.31 -4.71 18.58
C TYR A 222 32.48 -4.32 19.47
N THR A 223 32.48 -3.09 20.01
CA THR A 223 33.58 -2.58 20.85
C THR A 223 33.74 -3.43 22.11
N VAL A 224 32.65 -3.66 22.85
CA VAL A 224 32.69 -4.51 24.05
C VAL A 224 33.05 -5.95 23.71
N GLY A 225 32.52 -6.49 22.61
CA GLY A 225 32.89 -7.83 22.14
C GLY A 225 34.39 -7.98 21.86
N GLN A 226 35.03 -6.97 21.27
CA GLN A 226 36.48 -6.97 21.03
C GLN A 226 37.29 -6.89 22.34
N GLU A 227 36.84 -6.09 23.30
CA GLU A 227 37.46 -6.01 24.62
C GLU A 227 37.39 -7.37 25.35
N GLN A 228 36.23 -8.03 25.32
CA GLN A 228 36.07 -9.36 25.93
C GLN A 228 36.92 -10.42 25.24
N MET A 229 36.96 -10.42 23.92
CA MET A 229 37.80 -11.35 23.16
C MET A 229 39.28 -11.13 23.49
N THR A 230 39.71 -9.88 23.64
CA THR A 230 41.08 -9.55 24.05
C THR A 230 41.38 -10.04 25.46
N ARG A 231 40.48 -9.86 26.42
CA ARG A 231 40.61 -10.40 27.79
C ARG A 231 40.80 -11.92 27.78
N LEU A 232 39.94 -12.65 27.07
CA LEU A 232 40.02 -14.11 26.96
C LEU A 232 41.32 -14.59 26.28
N ARG A 233 41.88 -13.80 25.35
CA ARG A 233 43.16 -14.12 24.71
C ARG A 233 44.34 -13.95 25.67
N VAL A 234 44.36 -12.89 26.47
CA VAL A 234 45.45 -12.61 27.41
C VAL A 234 45.42 -13.57 28.61
N SER A 235 44.24 -13.99 29.06
CA SER A 235 44.10 -14.94 30.19
C SER A 235 44.38 -16.41 29.84
N ALA A 236 44.53 -16.74 28.55
CA ALA A 236 44.87 -18.09 28.10
C ALA A 236 46.39 -18.35 28.02
N VAL A 237 47.22 -17.36 28.38
CA VAL A 237 48.70 -17.40 28.42
C VAL A 237 49.17 -17.71 29.82
#